data_AF-A0A843X2T2-F1
#
_entry.id   AF-A0A843X2T2-F1
#
_cell.length_a   1.000
_cell.length_b   1.000
_cell.length_c   1.000
_cell.angle_alpha   90.00
_cell.angle_beta   90.00
_cell.angle_gamma   90.00
#
_symmetry.space_group_name_H-M   'P 1'
#
loop_
_entity.id
_entity.type
_entity.pdbx_description
1 polymer ?
#
loop_
_entity_poly.entity_id
_entity_poly.type
_entity_poly.pdbx_seq_one_letter_code
_entity_poly.pdbx_strand_id
1 'polypeptide(L)'
;MYKYQGKILQQHPPMKLFVSISGSKLRDPNICDVAYREPIQVSSVHLIGEKDWLKQPGEELAAAFDNPLVLRHPKGHTVPRLDETAVKQLKEWTKGILQGGAGGSKEAQLRMENPLL
;
A
#
# COMPACT_ATOMS: atom_id res chain seq x y z
N MET A 1 8.35 -14.28 -21.02
CA MET A 1 9.44 -13.65 -20.25
C MET A 1 9.11 -12.24 -19.74
N TYR A 2 8.64 -11.30 -20.58
CA TYR A 2 8.35 -9.89 -20.19
C TYR A 2 7.39 -9.69 -19.01
N LYS A 3 6.36 -10.56 -18.87
CA LYS A 3 5.34 -10.42 -17.80
C LYS A 3 5.91 -10.57 -16.40
N TYR A 4 6.82 -11.53 -16.21
CA TYR A 4 7.46 -11.81 -14.92
C TYR A 4 8.51 -10.75 -14.52
N GLN A 5 8.96 -9.92 -15.47
CA GLN A 5 9.94 -8.86 -15.21
C GLN A 5 9.29 -7.50 -14.90
N GLY A 6 7.96 -7.40 -14.82
CA GLY A 6 7.26 -6.14 -14.54
C GLY A 6 7.38 -5.08 -15.64
N LYS A 7 7.77 -5.45 -16.86
CA LYS A 7 8.11 -4.50 -17.94
C LYS A 7 6.93 -4.01 -18.79
N ILE A 8 5.70 -4.48 -18.53
CA ILE A 8 4.54 -4.21 -19.40
C ILE A 8 4.07 -2.75 -19.28
N LEU A 9 4.08 -2.20 -18.07
CA LEU A 9 3.49 -0.88 -17.78
C LEU A 9 4.54 0.24 -17.69
N GLN A 10 5.71 0.07 -18.30
CA GLN A 10 6.79 1.07 -18.24
C GLN A 10 6.43 2.41 -18.88
N GLN A 11 5.48 2.44 -19.80
CA GLN A 11 5.00 3.68 -20.44
C GLN A 11 3.71 4.22 -19.80
N HIS A 12 3.17 3.55 -18.79
CA HIS A 12 1.99 4.02 -18.08
C HIS A 12 2.41 5.08 -17.04
N PRO A 13 1.61 6.15 -16.84
CA PRO A 13 1.85 7.08 -15.75
C PRO A 13 1.95 6.36 -14.39
N PRO A 14 2.75 6.88 -13.43
CA PRO A 14 2.84 6.29 -12.10
C PRO A 14 1.47 6.12 -11.44
N MET A 15 1.29 4.99 -10.76
CA MET A 15 0.08 4.72 -9.98
C MET A 15 0.00 5.72 -8.81
N LYS A 16 -1.16 6.36 -8.65
CA LYS A 16 -1.36 7.35 -7.57
C LYS A 16 -1.68 6.70 -6.23
N LEU A 17 -2.44 5.61 -6.25
CA LEU A 17 -2.88 4.91 -5.04
C LEU A 17 -3.14 3.43 -5.33
N PHE A 18 -3.09 2.60 -4.28
CA PHE A 18 -3.42 1.18 -4.32
C PHE A 18 -4.42 0.83 -3.21
N VAL A 19 -5.52 0.18 -3.55
CA VAL A 19 -6.52 -0.31 -2.59
C VAL A 19 -6.59 -1.83 -2.68
N SER A 20 -6.24 -2.49 -1.58
CA SER A 20 -6.33 -3.94 -1.42
C SER A 20 -7.53 -4.29 -0.55
N ILE A 21 -8.41 -5.15 -1.03
CA ILE A 21 -9.55 -5.65 -0.24
C ILE A 21 -9.47 -7.17 -0.20
N SER A 22 -9.20 -7.75 0.97
CA SER A 22 -8.90 -9.18 1.11
C SER A 22 -7.79 -9.65 0.16
N GLY A 23 -6.78 -8.81 -0.09
CA GLY A 23 -5.65 -9.14 -0.95
C GLY A 23 -4.68 -10.13 -0.31
N SER A 24 -3.87 -10.79 -1.13
CA SER A 24 -2.86 -11.76 -0.69
C SER A 24 -1.57 -11.57 -1.47
N LYS A 25 -0.42 -11.73 -0.80
CA LYS A 25 0.89 -11.73 -1.45
C LYS A 25 0.95 -12.88 -2.45
N LEU A 26 1.55 -12.61 -3.61
CA LEU A 26 1.86 -13.68 -4.56
C LEU A 26 2.92 -14.61 -3.96
N ARG A 27 2.90 -15.88 -4.37
CA ARG A 27 3.78 -16.92 -3.79
C ARG A 27 4.76 -17.52 -4.80
N ASP A 28 4.62 -17.22 -6.09
CA ASP A 28 5.57 -17.68 -7.10
C ASP A 28 6.90 -16.93 -6.90
N PRO A 29 8.01 -17.63 -6.58
CA PRO A 29 9.30 -16.99 -6.33
C PRO A 29 9.76 -16.13 -7.51
N ASN A 30 9.50 -16.56 -8.75
CA ASN A 30 9.90 -15.82 -9.94
C ASN A 30 9.19 -14.47 -10.08
N ILE A 31 8.01 -14.32 -9.45
CA ILE A 31 7.29 -13.06 -9.38
C ILE A 31 7.73 -12.28 -8.14
N CYS A 32 7.88 -12.96 -7.00
CA CYS A 32 8.19 -12.32 -5.73
C CYS A 32 9.56 -11.62 -5.73
N ASP A 33 10.57 -12.27 -6.31
CA ASP A 33 11.94 -11.76 -6.41
C ASP A 33 12.05 -10.49 -7.26
N VAL A 34 11.02 -10.21 -8.07
CA VAL A 34 10.93 -9.01 -8.90
C VAL A 34 9.98 -7.99 -8.28
N ALA A 35 8.75 -8.40 -7.94
CA ALA A 35 7.68 -7.51 -7.52
C ALA A 35 7.85 -6.95 -6.11
N TYR A 36 8.51 -7.70 -5.22
CA TYR A 36 8.66 -7.35 -3.81
C TYR A 36 10.12 -7.16 -3.39
N ARG A 37 11.03 -7.00 -4.37
CA ARG A 37 12.46 -6.79 -4.12
C ARG A 37 12.71 -5.50 -3.33
N GLU A 38 12.02 -4.43 -3.72
CA GLU A 38 12.06 -3.13 -3.06
C GLU A 38 10.66 -2.81 -2.53
N PRO A 39 10.54 -2.05 -1.43
CA PRO A 39 9.24 -1.59 -0.93
C PRO A 39 8.49 -0.82 -2.02
N ILE A 40 7.21 -1.17 -2.23
CA ILE A 40 6.38 -0.58 -3.25
C ILE A 40 6.04 0.88 -2.85
N GLN A 41 6.58 1.83 -3.62
CA GLN A 41 6.45 3.27 -3.39
C GLN A 41 5.13 3.82 -3.95
N VAL A 42 4.01 3.35 -3.42
CA VAL A 42 2.68 3.92 -3.72
C VAL A 42 1.88 4.00 -2.43
N SER A 43 1.17 5.12 -2.24
CA SER A 43 0.23 5.24 -1.13
C SER A 43 -0.80 4.10 -1.22
N SER A 44 -0.86 3.28 -0.18
CA SER A 44 -1.71 2.10 -0.18
C SER A 44 -2.57 1.98 1.06
N VAL A 45 -3.76 1.38 0.87
CA VAL A 45 -4.65 0.97 1.94
C VAL A 45 -5.04 -0.49 1.76
N HIS A 46 -4.98 -1.27 2.84
CA HIS A 46 -5.26 -2.70 2.85
C HIS A 46 -6.34 -3.02 3.86
N LEU A 47 -7.44 -3.61 3.39
CA LEU A 47 -8.55 -4.05 4.22
C LEU A 47 -8.40 -5.55 4.46
N ILE A 48 -8.14 -5.93 5.72
CA ILE A 48 -7.80 -7.31 6.11
C ILE A 48 -8.83 -7.84 7.11
N GLY A 49 -9.39 -9.00 6.79
CA GLY A 49 -10.33 -9.70 7.66
C GLY A 49 -9.62 -10.49 8.76
N GLU A 50 -10.03 -10.31 10.02
CA GLU A 50 -9.50 -11.06 11.15
C GLU A 50 -9.77 -12.57 11.07
N LYS A 51 -10.81 -12.96 10.30
CA LYS A 51 -11.18 -14.37 10.06
C LYS A 51 -10.84 -14.82 8.63
N ASP A 52 -10.07 -14.03 7.88
CA ASP A 52 -9.67 -14.40 6.52
C ASP A 52 -8.63 -15.52 6.57
N TRP A 53 -8.84 -16.60 5.84
CA TRP A 53 -7.87 -17.69 5.72
C TRP A 53 -6.59 -17.25 4.99
N LEU A 54 -6.62 -16.12 4.25
CA LEU A 54 -5.48 -15.44 3.66
C LEU A 54 -5.00 -14.23 4.47
N LYS A 55 -5.42 -14.08 5.75
CA LYS A 55 -4.99 -12.96 6.61
C LYS A 55 -3.48 -12.76 6.60
N GLN A 56 -2.71 -13.81 6.92
CA GLN A 56 -1.24 -13.71 6.98
C GLN A 56 -0.63 -13.31 5.62
N PRO A 57 -0.96 -13.97 4.50
CA PRO A 57 -0.53 -13.50 3.18
C PRO A 57 -0.97 -12.07 2.83
N GLY A 58 -2.12 -11.62 3.32
CA GLY A 58 -2.59 -10.24 3.17
C GLY A 58 -1.76 -9.24 3.98
N GLU A 59 -1.36 -9.60 5.20
CA GLU A 59 -0.45 -8.81 6.03
C GLU A 59 0.95 -8.74 5.41
N GLU A 60 1.45 -9.85 4.85
CA GLU A 60 2.70 -9.90 4.10
C GLU A 60 2.67 -9.04 2.84
N LEU A 61 1.51 -8.96 2.16
CA LEU A 61 1.31 -8.06 1.03
C LEU A 61 1.36 -6.61 1.48
N ALA A 62 0.63 -6.26 2.56
CA ALA A 62 0.63 -4.91 3.09
C ALA A 62 2.06 -4.46 3.47
N ALA A 63 2.82 -5.33 4.15
CA ALA A 63 4.20 -5.07 4.54
C ALA A 63 5.18 -4.86 3.36
N ALA A 64 4.79 -5.22 2.13
CA ALA A 64 5.59 -4.94 0.94
C ALA A 64 5.47 -3.50 0.43
N PHE A 65 4.53 -2.69 0.95
CA PHE A 65 4.34 -1.28 0.58
C PHE A 65 5.04 -0.36 1.58
N ASP A 66 5.44 0.83 1.12
CA ASP A 66 5.91 1.89 2.02
C ASP A 66 4.74 2.53 2.78
N ASN A 67 4.81 2.49 4.11
CA ASN A 67 3.84 3.07 5.05
C ASN A 67 2.34 2.86 4.68
N PRO A 68 1.88 1.61 4.55
CA PRO A 68 0.49 1.31 4.22
C PRO A 68 -0.48 1.67 5.35
N LEU A 69 -1.69 2.14 5.01
CA LEU A 69 -2.80 2.13 5.94
C LEU A 69 -3.40 0.71 6.00
N VAL A 70 -3.46 0.09 7.17
CA VAL A 70 -4.08 -1.23 7.35
C VAL A 70 -5.37 -1.10 8.16
N LEU A 71 -6.50 -1.45 7.56
CA LEU A 71 -7.82 -1.42 8.20
C LEU A 71 -8.28 -2.86 8.46
N ARG A 72 -8.55 -3.19 9.72
CA ARG A 72 -8.96 -4.54 10.14
C ARG A 72 -10.48 -4.62 10.30
N HIS A 73 -11.08 -5.75 9.95
CA HIS A 73 -12.51 -5.98 10.13
C HIS A 73 -12.81 -7.41 10.63
N PRO A 74 -13.93 -7.65 11.33
CA PRO A 74 -14.17 -8.94 12.02
C PRO A 74 -14.65 -10.09 11.10
N LYS A 75 -14.61 -9.90 9.77
CA LYS A 75 -15.14 -10.86 8.79
C LYS A 75 -14.00 -11.68 8.18
N GLY A 76 -14.36 -12.69 7.39
CA GLY A 76 -13.41 -13.48 6.59
C GLY A 76 -13.09 -12.79 5.26
N HIS A 77 -12.84 -13.59 4.23
CA HIS A 77 -12.53 -13.13 2.87
C HIS A 77 -13.75 -12.48 2.21
N THR A 78 -13.87 -11.15 2.27
CA THR A 78 -15.03 -10.41 1.77
C THR A 78 -14.66 -8.96 1.48
N VAL A 79 -15.50 -8.27 0.69
CA VAL A 79 -15.55 -6.81 0.73
C VAL A 79 -16.29 -6.39 2.01
N PRO A 80 -15.64 -5.71 2.97
CA PRO A 80 -16.27 -5.40 4.25
C PRO A 80 -17.16 -4.17 4.16
N ARG A 81 -18.17 -4.11 5.03
CA ARG A 81 -18.79 -2.83 5.40
C ARG A 81 -17.86 -2.16 6.42
N LEU A 82 -17.54 -0.89 6.18
CA LEU A 82 -16.70 -0.11 7.09
C LEU A 82 -17.53 0.48 8.22
N ASP A 83 -17.02 0.42 9.44
CA ASP A 83 -17.56 1.16 10.57
C ASP A 83 -17.11 2.63 10.53
N GLU A 84 -17.64 3.44 11.44
CA GLU A 84 -17.35 4.87 11.50
C GLU A 84 -15.85 5.16 11.70
N THR A 85 -15.16 4.30 12.45
CA THR A 85 -13.72 4.44 12.73
C THR A 85 -12.90 4.21 11.46
N ALA A 86 -13.16 3.11 10.75
CA ALA A 86 -12.49 2.78 9.50
C ALA A 86 -12.82 3.81 8.40
N VAL A 87 -14.06 4.29 8.33
CA VAL A 87 -14.45 5.38 7.41
C VAL A 87 -13.66 6.66 7.72
N LYS A 88 -13.53 7.03 8.99
CA LYS A 88 -12.77 8.22 9.41
C LYS A 88 -11.29 8.09 9.02
N GLN A 89 -10.65 6.97 9.32
CA GLN A 89 -9.25 6.72 8.97
C GLN A 89 -9.02 6.76 7.45
N LEU A 90 -9.91 6.13 6.67
CA LEU A 90 -9.82 6.16 5.21
C LEU A 90 -9.99 7.57 4.64
N LYS A 91 -10.89 8.39 5.21
CA LYS A 91 -11.08 9.80 4.83
C LYS A 91 -9.84 10.64 5.11
N GLU A 92 -9.25 10.50 6.30
CA GLU A 92 -8.03 11.22 6.70
C GLU A 92 -6.85 10.86 5.81
N TRP A 93 -6.65 9.56 5.56
CA TRP A 93 -5.63 9.07 4.64
C TRP A 93 -5.81 9.59 3.21
N THR A 94 -7.03 9.53 2.68
CA THR A 94 -7.33 10.04 1.32
C THR A 94 -7.06 11.54 1.22
N LYS A 95 -7.42 12.31 2.26
CA LYS A 95 -7.13 13.75 2.34
C LYS A 95 -5.62 14.00 2.30
N GLY A 96 -4.83 13.22 3.04
CA GLY A 96 -3.37 13.31 3.02
C GLY A 96 -2.78 13.12 1.62
N ILE A 97 -3.29 12.16 0.84
CA ILE A 97 -2.84 11.92 -0.54
C ILE A 97 -3.19 13.09 -1.46
N LEU A 98 -4.42 13.60 -1.37
CA LEU A 98 -4.88 14.72 -2.20
C LEU A 98 -4.12 16.02 -1.91
N GLN A 99 -3.72 16.22 -0.66
CA GLN A 99 -2.96 17.39 -0.21
C GLN A 99 -1.45 17.25 -0.48
N GLY A 100 -0.93 16.01 -0.45
CA GLY A 100 0.48 15.67 -0.72
C GLY A 100 0.82 15.50 -2.21
N GLY A 101 -0.10 15.83 -3.13
CA GLY A 101 0.13 15.79 -4.59
C GLY A 101 1.21 16.75 -5.11
N ALA A 102 1.85 17.53 -4.24
CA ALA A 102 3.04 18.31 -4.51
C ALA A 102 4.12 18.00 -3.46
N GLY A 103 5.02 17.07 -3.79
CA GLY A 103 6.39 16.98 -3.25
C GLY A 103 6.59 16.96 -1.74
N GLY A 104 7.02 15.81 -1.22
CA GLY A 104 7.62 15.72 0.11
C GLY A 104 8.58 14.55 0.19
N SER A 105 9.71 14.64 -0.52
CA SER A 105 10.87 13.80 -0.18
C SER A 105 11.24 14.07 1.29
N LYS A 106 11.59 13.01 2.03
CA LYS A 106 12.05 13.11 3.42
C LYS A 106 13.25 14.07 3.61
N GLU A 107 13.92 14.50 2.54
CA GLU A 107 14.97 15.53 2.54
C GLU A 107 14.47 16.95 2.86
N ALA A 108 13.22 17.30 2.53
CA ALA A 108 12.70 18.64 2.80
C ALA A 108 12.44 18.87 4.30
N GLN A 109 12.02 17.81 5.02
CA GLN A 109 11.81 17.83 6.46
C GLN A 109 13.14 17.98 7.22
N LEU A 110 14.20 17.27 6.78
CA LEU A 110 15.51 17.30 7.43
C LEU A 110 16.21 18.67 7.32
N ARG A 111 16.01 19.39 6.21
CA ARG A 111 16.58 20.74 6.01
C ARG A 111 15.89 21.83 6.83
N MET A 112 14.61 21.64 7.17
CA MET A 112 13.89 22.58 8.04
C MET A 112 14.28 22.40 9.51
N GLU A 113 14.66 21.20 9.93
CA GLU A 113 15.02 20.88 11.32
C GLU A 113 16.48 21.21 11.66
N ASN A 114 17.35 21.43 10.66
CA ASN A 114 18.73 21.85 10.90
C ASN A 114 19.24 22.80 9.80
N PRO A 115 19.02 24.13 9.93
CA PRO A 115 19.36 25.11 8.90
C PRO A 115 20.87 25.38 8.73
N LEU A 116 21.76 24.58 9.31
CA LEU A 116 23.23 24.79 9.29
C LEU A 116 24.05 23.56 8.86
N LEU A 117 23.50 22.67 8.02
CA LEU A 117 24.28 21.71 7.22
C LEU A 117 24.14 22.01 5.72
#